data_AF-A0A851G3R0-F1
#
_entry.id   AF-A0A851G3R0-F1
#
_cell.length_a   1.000
_cell.length_b   1.000
_cell.length_c   1.000
_cell.angle_alpha   90.00
_cell.angle_beta   90.00
_cell.angle_gamma   90.00
#
_symmetry.space_group_name_H-M   'P 1'
#
loop_
_entity.id
_entity.type
_entity.pdbx_description
1 polymer ?
#
loop_
_entity_poly.entity_id
_entity_poly.type
_entity_poly.pdbx_seq_one_letter_code
_entity_poly.pdbx_strand_id
1 'polypeptide(L)'
;MIELIVAHPHAFWLSLGGLLLAAEMLGGNGYLLWSGVAAVITGLLVWLLPLDWAWQGALFAVLTLVAAWLWWRWLNRQVNEQKPLDTHLNQRGQQIVGQRFTLETALVNGRGHMRVGDSSWPVVADDDLSAGTRVEVIAVEGITLRVKAC
;
A
#
# COMPACT_ATOMS: atom_id res chain seq x y z
N MET A 1 -16.30 -28.51 31.82
CA MET A 1 -15.44 -27.64 30.98
C MET A 1 -16.11 -26.29 30.70
N ILE A 2 -17.37 -26.22 30.30
CA ILE A 2 -18.09 -24.94 30.05
C ILE A 2 -18.22 -24.09 31.34
N GLU A 3 -18.46 -24.72 32.49
CA GLU A 3 -18.52 -24.07 33.83
C GLU A 3 -17.26 -23.26 34.18
N LEU A 4 -16.06 -23.71 33.80
CA LEU A 4 -14.80 -23.02 34.09
C LEU A 4 -14.62 -21.74 33.25
N ILE A 5 -15.16 -21.75 32.03
CA ILE A 5 -15.15 -20.60 31.12
C ILE A 5 -16.11 -19.52 31.64
N VAL A 6 -17.25 -19.93 32.21
CA VAL A 6 -18.24 -19.03 32.82
C VAL A 6 -17.74 -18.45 34.16
N ALA A 7 -16.95 -19.21 34.91
CA ALA A 7 -16.41 -18.77 36.20
C ALA A 7 -15.29 -17.72 36.09
N HIS A 8 -14.50 -17.74 35.00
CA HIS A 8 -13.35 -16.83 34.81
C HIS A 8 -13.37 -16.16 33.43
N PRO A 9 -14.37 -15.31 33.16
CA PRO A 9 -14.55 -14.69 31.84
C PRO A 9 -13.33 -13.87 31.40
N HIS A 10 -12.66 -13.20 32.34
CA HIS A 10 -11.43 -12.44 32.10
C HIS A 10 -10.26 -13.31 31.60
N ALA A 11 -10.10 -14.52 32.17
CA ALA A 11 -9.03 -15.44 31.80
C ALA A 11 -9.23 -15.98 30.37
N PHE A 12 -10.48 -16.25 29.98
CA PHE A 12 -10.81 -16.67 28.62
C PHE A 12 -10.45 -15.60 27.59
N TRP A 13 -10.85 -14.34 27.81
CA TRP A 13 -10.56 -13.24 26.89
C TRP A 13 -9.06 -12.93 26.80
N LEU A 14 -8.33 -13.00 27.91
CA LEU A 14 -6.87 -12.82 27.92
C LEU A 14 -6.14 -13.96 27.18
N SER A 15 -6.57 -15.21 27.36
CA SER A 15 -6.01 -16.34 26.62
C SER A 15 -6.34 -16.26 25.12
N LEU A 16 -7.56 -15.88 24.77
CA LEU A 16 -7.97 -15.70 23.37
C LEU A 16 -7.20 -14.56 22.71
N GLY A 17 -7.03 -13.43 23.39
CA GLY A 17 -6.22 -12.31 22.90
C GLY A 17 -4.75 -12.67 22.76
N GLY A 18 -4.18 -13.37 23.74
CA GLY A 18 -2.81 -13.89 23.66
C GLY A 18 -2.62 -14.87 22.49
N LEU A 19 -3.59 -15.77 22.26
CA LEU A 19 -3.55 -16.72 21.15
C LEU A 19 -3.63 -16.02 19.79
N LEU A 20 -4.50 -15.02 19.65
CA LEU A 20 -4.61 -14.20 18.43
C LEU A 20 -3.31 -13.44 18.15
N LEU A 21 -2.67 -12.87 19.17
CA LEU A 21 -1.37 -12.21 19.04
C LEU A 21 -0.25 -13.20 18.67
N ALA A 22 -0.25 -14.40 19.25
CA ALA A 22 0.71 -15.45 18.89
C ALA A 22 0.49 -15.95 17.44
N ALA A 23 -0.77 -16.06 17.01
CA ALA A 23 -1.11 -16.44 15.64
C ALA A 23 -0.70 -15.36 14.62
N GLU A 24 -0.73 -14.07 14.96
CA GLU A 24 -0.20 -13.01 14.10
C GLU A 24 1.31 -13.18 13.83
N MET A 25 2.10 -13.62 14.83
CA MET A 25 3.53 -13.87 14.63
C MET A 25 3.83 -14.95 13.56
N LEU A 26 2.85 -15.79 13.24
CA LEU A 26 2.93 -16.82 12.20
C LEU A 26 2.45 -16.34 10.83
N GLY A 27 1.69 -15.24 10.77
CA GLY A 27 1.06 -14.72 9.55
C GLY A 27 0.91 -13.21 9.61
N GLY A 28 2.02 -12.50 9.36
CA GLY A 28 2.14 -11.05 9.50
C GLY A 28 1.34 -10.24 8.47
N ASN A 29 0.02 -10.15 8.67
CA ASN A 29 -0.88 -9.35 7.83
C ASN A 29 -1.58 -8.23 8.63
N GLY A 30 -1.24 -8.06 9.91
CA GLY A 30 -1.72 -7.04 10.84
C GLY A 30 -3.14 -7.27 11.37
N TYR A 31 -3.97 -8.05 10.68
CA TYR A 31 -5.38 -8.23 11.03
C TYR A 31 -5.61 -9.00 12.35
N LEU A 32 -4.76 -9.98 12.69
CA LEU A 32 -4.88 -10.70 13.95
C LEU A 32 -4.32 -9.87 15.12
N LEU A 33 -3.39 -8.95 14.86
CA LEU A 33 -2.88 -8.02 15.88
C LEU A 33 -4.00 -7.16 16.47
N TRP A 34 -4.86 -6.58 15.62
CA TRP A 34 -5.94 -5.70 16.07
C TRP A 34 -7.06 -6.46 16.81
N SER A 35 -7.40 -7.67 16.35
CA SER A 35 -8.36 -8.52 17.05
C SER A 35 -7.81 -9.05 18.38
N GLY A 36 -6.51 -9.35 18.44
CA GLY A 36 -5.81 -9.71 19.68
C GLY A 36 -5.77 -8.56 20.70
N VAL A 37 -5.44 -7.34 20.26
CA VAL A 37 -5.48 -6.14 21.11
C VAL A 37 -6.90 -5.87 21.61
N ALA A 38 -7.92 -5.99 20.74
CA ALA A 38 -9.32 -5.84 21.14
C ALA A 38 -9.74 -6.88 22.19
N ALA A 39 -9.31 -8.14 22.05
CA ALA A 39 -9.57 -9.20 23.03
C ALA A 39 -8.89 -8.93 24.38
N VAL A 40 -7.64 -8.45 24.39
CA VAL A 40 -6.91 -8.09 25.62
C VAL A 40 -7.59 -6.91 26.33
N ILE A 41 -7.98 -5.87 25.58
CA ILE A 41 -8.72 -4.71 26.14
C ILE A 41 -10.06 -5.17 26.72
N THR A 42 -10.78 -6.05 26.03
CA THR A 42 -12.05 -6.61 26.53
C THR A 42 -11.83 -7.39 27.83
N GLY A 43 -10.78 -8.23 27.90
CA GLY A 43 -10.42 -8.97 29.11
C GLY A 43 -10.08 -8.06 30.29
N LEU A 44 -9.37 -6.96 30.06
CA LEU A 44 -9.08 -5.91 31.04
C LEU A 44 -10.34 -5.18 31.52
N LEU A 45 -11.26 -4.86 30.61
CA LEU A 45 -12.52 -4.18 30.95
C LEU A 45 -13.46 -5.08 31.76
N VAL A 46 -13.53 -6.37 31.44
CA VAL A 46 -14.28 -7.37 32.22
C VAL A 46 -13.66 -7.60 33.61
N TRP A 47 -12.35 -7.40 33.74
CA TRP A 47 -11.69 -7.45 35.05
C TRP A 47 -12.03 -6.21 35.91
N LEU A 48 -12.21 -5.04 35.29
CA LEU A 48 -12.51 -3.79 36.01
C LEU A 48 -14.00 -3.59 36.27
N LEU A 49 -14.88 -4.10 35.41
CA LEU A 49 -16.33 -3.95 35.49
C LEU A 49 -16.99 -5.33 35.49
N PRO A 50 -17.86 -5.66 36.47
CA PRO A 50 -18.65 -6.89 36.45
C PRO A 50 -19.75 -6.77 35.38
N LEU A 51 -19.38 -6.97 34.13
CA LEU A 51 -20.26 -6.91 32.97
C LEU A 51 -20.89 -8.28 32.68
N ASP A 52 -22.19 -8.26 32.44
CA ASP A 52 -22.97 -9.43 32.01
C ASP A 52 -22.43 -10.02 30.70
N TRP A 53 -22.54 -11.33 30.52
CA TRP A 53 -21.91 -12.06 29.40
C TRP A 53 -22.30 -11.49 28.01
N ALA A 54 -23.56 -11.07 27.86
CA ALA A 54 -24.05 -10.42 26.64
C ALA A 54 -23.33 -9.10 26.34
N TRP A 55 -23.03 -8.31 27.37
CA TRP A 55 -22.31 -7.05 27.23
C TRP A 55 -20.83 -7.26 26.90
N GLN A 56 -20.22 -8.36 27.37
CA GLN A 56 -18.84 -8.71 27.03
C GLN A 56 -18.70 -9.00 25.53
N GLY A 57 -19.62 -9.80 24.98
CA GLY A 57 -19.65 -10.10 23.54
C GLY A 57 -19.91 -8.86 22.68
N ALA A 58 -20.84 -8.01 23.11
CA ALA A 58 -21.13 -6.75 22.42
C ALA A 58 -19.94 -5.80 22.43
N LEU A 59 -19.26 -5.66 23.57
CA LEU A 59 -18.08 -4.81 23.72
C LEU A 59 -16.92 -5.31 22.85
N PHE A 60 -16.68 -6.62 22.84
CA PHE A 60 -15.68 -7.24 21.96
C PHE A 60 -15.99 -6.99 20.48
N ALA A 61 -17.24 -7.15 20.07
CA ALA A 61 -17.66 -6.92 18.69
C ALA A 61 -17.47 -5.45 18.28
N VAL A 62 -17.87 -4.51 19.14
CA VAL A 62 -17.68 -3.06 18.90
C VAL A 62 -16.20 -2.70 18.84
N LEU A 63 -15.38 -3.16 19.79
CA LEU A 63 -13.94 -2.90 19.80
C LEU A 63 -13.24 -3.49 18.57
N THR A 64 -13.63 -4.69 18.15
CA THR A 64 -13.09 -5.33 16.94
C THR A 64 -13.44 -4.52 15.69
N LEU A 65 -14.68 -4.04 15.56
CA LEU A 65 -15.10 -3.19 14.45
C LEU A 65 -14.37 -1.85 14.43
N VAL A 66 -14.21 -1.21 15.58
CA VAL A 66 -13.48 0.06 15.72
C VAL A 66 -12.00 -0.12 15.37
N ALA A 67 -11.37 -1.20 15.83
CA ALA A 67 -9.99 -1.53 15.53
C ALA A 67 -9.78 -1.80 14.03
N ALA A 68 -10.68 -2.58 13.40
CA ALA A 68 -10.65 -2.82 11.95
C ALA A 68 -10.84 -1.52 11.15
N TRP A 69 -11.72 -0.63 11.59
CA TRP A 69 -11.94 0.68 10.95
C TRP A 69 -10.73 1.62 11.10
N LEU A 70 -10.11 1.68 12.28
CA LEU A 70 -8.87 2.42 12.54
C LEU A 70 -7.73 1.92 11.65
N TRP A 71 -7.58 0.61 11.50
CA TRP A 71 -6.59 0.01 10.61
C TRP A 71 -6.84 0.38 9.15
N TRP A 72 -8.08 0.22 8.67
CA TRP A 72 -8.43 0.59 7.31
C TRP A 72 -8.14 2.07 7.04
N ARG A 73 -8.46 2.95 8.00
CA ARG A 73 -8.17 4.38 7.91
C ARG A 73 -6.68 4.69 7.93
N TRP A 74 -5.90 3.98 8.73
CA TRP A 74 -4.44 4.15 8.77
C TRP A 74 -3.78 3.67 7.48
N LEU A 75 -4.17 2.50 6.97
CA LEU A 75 -3.68 1.96 5.70
C LEU A 75 -4.00 2.92 4.54
N ASN A 76 -5.23 3.44 4.50
CA ASN A 76 -5.64 4.36 3.44
C ASN A 76 -4.91 5.72 3.53
N ARG A 77 -4.52 6.17 4.73
CA ARG A 77 -3.65 7.35 4.89
C ARG A 77 -2.22 7.06 4.40
N GLN A 78 -1.64 5.93 4.79
CA GLN A 78 -0.29 5.53 4.37
C GLN A 78 -0.17 5.34 2.86
N VAL A 79 -1.14 4.68 2.22
CA VAL A 79 -1.15 4.52 0.76
C VAL A 79 -1.24 5.88 0.06
N ASN A 80 -1.95 6.84 0.65
CA ASN A 80 -2.02 8.20 0.12
C ASN A 80 -0.70 8.99 0.32
N GLU A 81 0.03 8.71 1.41
CA GLU A 81 1.34 9.31 1.72
C GLU A 81 2.54 8.62 1.05
N GLN A 82 2.40 7.41 0.51
CA GLN A 82 3.45 6.72 -0.26
C GLN A 82 3.41 7.04 -1.76
N LYS A 83 2.33 7.66 -2.26
CA LYS A 83 2.20 8.21 -3.61
C LYS A 83 3.10 9.41 -4.01
N PRO A 84 3.83 10.13 -3.14
CA PRO A 84 4.64 11.29 -3.54
C PRO A 84 5.84 10.94 -4.42
N LEU A 85 6.45 9.77 -4.27
CA LEU A 85 7.65 9.40 -5.04
C LEU A 85 7.33 9.18 -6.52
N ASP A 86 6.28 8.42 -6.81
CA ASP A 86 5.82 8.20 -8.19
C ASP A 86 5.25 9.47 -8.81
N THR A 87 4.54 10.29 -8.03
CA THR A 87 3.94 11.54 -8.53
C THR A 87 5.01 12.58 -8.87
N HIS A 88 6.07 12.73 -8.07
CA HIS A 88 7.12 13.70 -8.34
C HIS A 88 8.04 13.29 -9.50
N LEU A 89 8.30 11.98 -9.68
CA LEU A 89 8.99 11.47 -10.87
C LEU A 89 8.13 11.60 -12.13
N ASN A 90 6.84 11.28 -12.04
CA ASN A 90 5.89 11.45 -13.14
C ASN A 90 5.75 12.93 -13.53
N GLN A 91 5.76 13.86 -12.56
CA GLN A 91 5.77 15.30 -12.84
C GLN A 91 7.02 15.76 -13.58
N ARG A 92 8.21 15.24 -13.23
CA ARG A 92 9.45 15.54 -13.99
C ARG A 92 9.40 14.95 -15.40
N GLY A 93 8.89 13.73 -15.57
CA GLY A 93 8.67 13.14 -16.89
C GLY A 93 7.73 13.97 -17.75
N GLN A 94 6.62 14.45 -17.17
CA GLN A 94 5.65 15.30 -17.87
C GLN A 94 6.20 16.65 -18.32
N GLN A 95 7.21 17.21 -17.65
CA GLN A 95 7.88 18.44 -18.12
C GLN A 95 8.68 18.25 -19.42
N ILE A 96 9.01 17.00 -19.77
CA ILE A 96 9.75 16.66 -20.99
C ILE A 96 8.79 16.54 -22.19
N VAL A 97 7.48 16.38 -21.94
CA VAL A 97 6.46 16.29 -23.00
C VAL A 97 6.37 17.61 -23.77
N GLY A 98 6.40 17.53 -25.10
CA GLY A 98 6.44 18.68 -26.01
C GLY A 98 7.86 19.22 -26.28
N GLN A 99 8.90 18.69 -25.62
CA GLN A 99 10.27 19.02 -25.96
C GLN A 99 10.76 18.21 -27.15
N ARG A 100 11.64 18.83 -27.95
CA ARG A 100 12.25 18.23 -29.13
C ARG A 100 13.69 17.87 -28.83
N PHE A 101 14.07 16.66 -29.20
CA PHE A 101 15.41 16.14 -29.01
C PHE A 101 15.88 15.44 -30.29
N THR A 102 17.19 15.25 -30.41
CA THR A 102 17.78 14.52 -31.52
C THR A 102 18.20 13.13 -31.03
N LEU A 103 17.81 12.10 -31.76
CA LEU A 103 18.19 10.73 -31.43
C LEU A 103 19.70 10.54 -31.63
N GLU A 104 20.41 10.14 -30.59
CA GLU A 104 21.84 9.78 -30.70
C GLU A 104 22.01 8.38 -31.29
N THR A 105 21.09 7.47 -30.97
CA THR A 105 21.07 6.09 -31.46
C THR A 105 19.81 5.86 -32.28
N ALA A 106 19.89 5.03 -33.33
CA ALA A 106 18.71 4.61 -34.06
C ALA A 106 17.78 3.79 -33.16
N LEU A 107 16.46 3.95 -33.34
CA LEU A 107 15.49 3.01 -32.78
C LEU A 107 15.47 1.75 -33.64
N VAL A 108 15.38 0.60 -32.97
CA VAL A 108 15.27 -0.72 -33.61
C VAL A 108 14.00 -1.38 -33.10
N ASN A 109 13.08 -1.74 -34.00
CA ASN A 109 11.71 -2.13 -33.68
C ASN A 109 10.93 -1.06 -32.90
N GLY A 110 11.13 0.22 -33.24
CA GLY A 110 10.49 1.35 -32.58
C GLY A 110 10.92 1.54 -31.13
N ARG A 111 12.02 0.91 -30.68
CA ARG A 111 12.54 1.04 -29.30
C ARG A 111 13.99 1.48 -29.30
N GLY A 112 14.35 2.30 -28.33
CA GLY A 112 15.73 2.73 -28.16
C GLY A 112 15.95 3.47 -26.85
N HIS A 113 17.07 4.18 -26.78
CA HIS A 113 17.38 5.06 -25.66
C HIS A 113 17.71 6.45 -26.18
N MET A 114 17.27 7.45 -25.45
CA MET A 114 17.54 8.86 -25.73
C MET A 114 18.11 9.52 -24.48
N ARG A 115 19.13 10.36 -24.67
CA ARG A 115 19.66 11.19 -23.61
C ARG A 115 18.81 12.45 -23.46
N VAL A 116 18.26 12.67 -22.28
CA VAL A 116 17.52 13.88 -21.89
C VAL A 116 18.31 14.58 -20.79
N GLY A 117 19.02 15.67 -21.15
CA GLY A 117 19.96 16.33 -20.27
C GLY A 117 21.12 15.40 -19.88
N ASP A 118 21.16 15.01 -18.60
CA ASP A 118 22.19 14.10 -18.07
C ASP A 118 21.72 12.65 -17.86
N SER A 119 20.44 12.35 -18.13
CA SER A 119 19.85 11.02 -17.91
C SER A 119 19.51 10.33 -19.23
N SER A 120 19.75 9.01 -19.30
CA SER A 120 19.31 8.18 -20.42
C SER A 120 17.92 7.60 -20.14
N TRP A 121 16.97 7.86 -21.03
CA TRP A 121 15.59 7.40 -20.94
C TRP A 121 15.29 6.38 -22.03
N PRO A 122 14.57 5.28 -21.73
CA PRO A 122 14.05 4.40 -22.77
C PRO A 122 12.96 5.12 -23.57
N VAL A 123 13.03 5.01 -24.89
CA VAL A 123 12.10 5.67 -25.82
C VAL A 123 11.43 4.65 -26.73
N VAL A 124 10.19 4.95 -27.09
CA VAL A 124 9.39 4.17 -28.04
C VAL A 124 8.79 5.09 -29.10
N ALA A 125 8.88 4.69 -30.36
CA ALA A 125 8.22 5.32 -31.49
C ALA A 125 7.41 4.26 -32.25
N ASP A 126 6.41 4.72 -33.01
CA ASP A 126 5.61 3.84 -33.86
C ASP A 126 6.41 3.32 -35.09
N ASP A 127 7.44 4.07 -35.52
CA ASP A 127 8.32 3.74 -36.64
C ASP A 127 9.79 3.61 -36.19
N ASP A 128 10.59 2.89 -36.98
CA ASP A 128 12.05 2.87 -36.82
C ASP A 128 12.66 4.19 -37.30
N LEU A 129 13.37 4.87 -36.39
CA LEU A 129 13.99 6.15 -36.65
C LEU A 129 15.51 6.01 -36.62
N SER A 130 16.19 6.59 -37.61
CA SER A 130 17.65 6.57 -37.66
C SER A 130 18.27 7.53 -36.64
N ALA A 131 19.53 7.25 -36.26
CA ALA A 131 20.33 8.19 -35.48
C ALA A 131 20.42 9.54 -36.22
N GLY A 132 20.31 10.64 -35.47
CA GLY A 132 20.27 12.00 -35.99
C GLY A 132 18.86 12.52 -36.29
N THR A 133 17.82 11.68 -36.22
CA THR A 133 16.44 12.12 -36.44
C THR A 133 15.94 12.98 -35.28
N ARG A 134 15.30 14.11 -35.60
CA ARG A 134 14.63 14.96 -34.61
C ARG A 134 13.29 14.36 -34.24
N VAL A 135 13.06 14.21 -32.94
CA VAL A 135 11.83 13.66 -32.40
C VAL A 135 11.25 14.59 -31.34
N GLU A 136 9.93 14.59 -31.25
CA GLU A 136 9.17 15.29 -30.22
C GLU A 136 8.57 14.28 -29.25
N VAL A 137 8.69 14.54 -27.95
CA VAL A 137 8.11 13.69 -26.90
C VAL A 137 6.61 13.97 -26.83
N ILE A 138 5.79 13.00 -27.20
CA ILE A 138 4.33 13.14 -27.23
C ILE A 138 3.67 12.70 -25.93
N ALA A 139 4.28 11.76 -25.19
CA ALA A 139 3.77 11.25 -23.92
C ALA A 139 4.87 10.57 -23.09
N VAL A 140 4.59 10.39 -21.80
CA VAL A 140 5.40 9.56 -20.89
C VAL A 140 4.52 8.42 -20.38
N GLU A 141 4.91 7.18 -20.67
CA GLU A 141 4.25 5.96 -20.21
C GLU A 141 5.12 5.30 -19.13
N GLY A 142 4.90 5.70 -17.87
CA GLY A 142 5.67 5.21 -16.73
C GLY A 142 7.12 5.70 -16.75
N ILE A 143 8.04 4.83 -17.17
CA ILE A 143 9.47 5.14 -17.32
C ILE A 143 9.90 5.31 -18.79
N THR A 144 8.98 5.14 -19.74
CA THR A 144 9.26 5.13 -21.17
C THR A 144 8.68 6.37 -21.84
N LEU A 145 9.50 7.07 -22.64
CA LEU A 145 9.04 8.23 -23.39
C LEU A 145 8.50 7.78 -24.76
N ARG A 146 7.30 8.22 -25.11
CA ARG A 146 6.76 8.03 -26.44
C ARG A 146 7.14 9.22 -27.30
N VAL A 147 7.77 8.96 -28.44
CA VAL A 147 8.32 10.01 -29.31
C VAL A 147 7.81 9.85 -30.74
N LYS A 148 7.70 10.97 -31.45
CA LYS A 148 7.30 11.01 -32.86
C LYS A 148 8.32 11.80 -33.67
N ALA A 149 8.63 11.34 -34.88
CA ALA A 149 9.49 12.09 -35.80
C ALA A 149 8.87 13.45 -36.16
N CYS A 150 9.73 14.49 -36.20
CA CYS A 150 9.41 15.82 -36.69
C CYS A 150 9.68 15.96 -38.19
#